data_AF-A0A6A3CB62-F1
#
_entry.id   AF-A0A6A3CB62-F1
#
_cell.length_a   1.000
_cell.length_b   1.000
_cell.length_c   1.000
_cell.angle_alpha   90.00
_cell.angle_beta   90.00
_cell.angle_gamma   90.00
#
_symmetry.space_group_name_H-M   'P 1'
#
loop_
_entity.id
_entity.type
_entity.pdbx_description
1 polymer ?
#
loop_
_entity_poly.entity_id
_entity_poly.type
_entity_poly.pdbx_seq_one_letter_code
_entity_poly.pdbx_strand_id
1 'polypeptide(L)'
;MHGMFRANGGCGYVRKPEHLTRPSDQLIDPKTTFPVRKTLKIFIVGVPADEAKRKTKVIEDDWVPVWDEAFAFPSTLPELALLRIEVWEYDMHVKDNFAGQTCLPIPELKSGIRSVPMHDKKGVKYRNVGLLMFFETEDVELPIHHDRIHHF
;
A
#
# COMPACT_ATOMS: atom_id res chain seq x y z
N MET A 1 23.51 -2.37 51.13
CA MET A 1 22.54 -2.97 50.18
C MET A 1 21.28 -2.12 50.20
N HIS A 2 21.19 -1.10 49.35
CA HIS A 2 20.07 -0.15 49.35
C HIS A 2 19.38 -0.16 47.98
N GLY A 3 18.50 -1.14 47.80
CA GLY A 3 17.81 -1.43 46.55
C GLY A 3 16.51 -0.64 46.34
N MET A 4 15.65 -1.20 45.47
CA MET A 4 14.40 -0.62 44.94
C MET A 4 13.45 0.01 45.99
N PHE A 5 13.48 -0.46 47.24
CA PHE A 5 12.59 0.01 48.31
C PHE A 5 12.93 1.41 48.87
N ARG A 6 13.95 2.10 48.34
CA ARG A 6 14.13 3.54 48.62
C ARG A 6 13.10 4.42 47.92
N ALA A 7 12.47 3.93 46.84
CA ALA A 7 11.37 4.62 46.21
C ALA A 7 10.19 4.79 47.19
N ASN A 8 9.38 5.83 47.03
CA ASN A 8 8.21 6.13 47.87
C ASN A 8 8.53 6.32 49.37
N GLY A 9 9.70 6.89 49.67
CA GLY A 9 10.07 7.26 51.05
C GLY A 9 10.42 6.09 51.96
N GLY A 10 10.72 4.91 51.43
CA GLY A 10 11.15 3.78 52.26
C GLY A 10 10.03 3.03 52.98
N CYS A 11 8.77 3.24 52.60
CA CYS A 11 7.60 2.68 53.30
C CYS A 11 7.43 1.16 53.14
N GLY A 12 8.33 0.48 52.42
CA GLY A 12 8.27 -0.96 52.15
C GLY A 12 7.45 -1.34 50.91
N TYR A 13 6.74 -0.39 50.29
CA TYR A 13 5.94 -0.63 49.09
C TYR A 13 6.38 0.25 47.92
N VAL A 14 6.61 -0.38 46.76
CA VAL A 14 6.89 0.30 45.49
C VAL A 14 5.77 -0.06 44.52
N ARG A 15 5.04 0.94 44.03
CA ARG A 15 3.97 0.73 43.05
C ARG A 15 4.58 0.12 41.79
N LYS A 16 4.05 -1.04 41.36
CA LYS A 16 4.45 -1.65 40.09
C LYS A 16 4.09 -0.70 38.93
N PRO A 17 4.92 -0.63 37.89
CA PRO A 17 4.57 0.07 36.64
C PRO A 17 3.21 -0.38 36.11
N GLU A 18 2.49 0.51 35.43
CA GLU A 18 1.08 0.30 35.05
C GLU A 18 0.85 -0.99 34.27
N HIS A 19 1.79 -1.41 33.41
CA HIS A 19 1.69 -2.64 32.63
C HIS A 19 1.70 -3.93 33.48
N LEU A 20 2.20 -3.89 34.72
CA LEU A 20 2.15 -5.00 35.68
C LEU A 20 0.93 -4.96 36.60
N THR A 21 0.08 -3.94 36.47
CA THR A 21 -1.17 -3.79 37.23
C THR A 21 -2.42 -3.95 36.35
N ARG A 22 -2.25 -4.18 35.05
CA ARG A 22 -3.37 -4.46 34.13
C ARG A 22 -3.94 -5.86 34.42
N PRO A 23 -5.27 -6.04 34.29
CA PRO A 23 -5.86 -7.36 34.40
C PRO A 23 -5.30 -8.28 33.31
N SER A 24 -5.17 -9.58 33.64
CA SER A 24 -4.37 -10.55 32.88
C SER A 24 -4.81 -10.76 31.43
N ASP A 25 -6.05 -10.41 31.13
CA ASP A 25 -6.67 -10.37 29.81
C ASP A 25 -6.17 -9.22 28.91
N GLN A 26 -5.42 -8.26 29.46
CA GLN A 26 -4.78 -7.16 28.74
C GLN A 26 -3.24 -7.25 28.74
N LEU A 27 -2.68 -8.38 29.17
CA LEU A 27 -1.25 -8.65 29.01
C LEU A 27 -0.95 -8.83 27.52
N ILE A 28 -0.33 -7.80 26.94
CA ILE A 28 0.27 -7.90 25.61
C ILE A 28 1.48 -8.82 25.76
N ASP A 29 1.38 -10.06 25.28
CA ASP A 29 2.54 -10.94 25.16
C ASP A 29 3.45 -10.37 24.06
N PRO A 30 4.67 -9.90 24.38
CA PRO A 30 5.59 -9.34 23.40
C PRO A 30 6.07 -10.37 22.36
N LYS A 31 5.75 -11.67 22.54
CA LYS A 31 6.01 -12.74 21.57
C LYS A 31 4.84 -13.01 20.63
N THR A 32 3.67 -12.41 20.86
CA THR A 32 2.54 -12.52 19.94
C THR A 32 2.80 -11.61 18.76
N THR A 33 3.46 -12.14 17.73
CA THR A 33 3.53 -11.48 16.42
C THR A 33 2.22 -11.74 15.69
N PHE A 34 1.48 -10.68 15.39
CA PHE A 34 0.33 -10.79 14.50
C PHE A 34 0.82 -10.87 13.06
N PRO A 35 0.23 -11.72 12.21
CA PRO A 35 0.68 -11.87 10.84
C PRO A 35 0.51 -10.53 10.11
N VAL A 36 1.63 -10.03 9.60
CA VAL A 36 1.69 -8.80 8.82
C VAL A 36 1.03 -9.04 7.47
N ARG A 37 -0.01 -8.28 7.16
CA ARG A 37 -0.83 -8.48 5.95
C ARG A 37 -0.50 -7.46 4.88
N LYS A 38 -0.07 -7.89 3.69
CA LYS A 38 0.28 -6.99 2.57
C LYS A 38 -0.79 -7.04 1.48
N THR A 39 -1.18 -5.87 0.96
CA THR A 39 -2.08 -5.73 -0.19
C THR A 39 -1.66 -4.60 -1.10
N LEU A 40 -1.94 -4.74 -2.40
CA LEU A 40 -1.84 -3.66 -3.37
C LEU A 40 -3.22 -3.06 -3.63
N LYS A 41 -3.29 -1.73 -3.70
CA LYS A 41 -4.43 -1.00 -4.23
C LYS A 41 -4.00 -0.33 -5.52
N ILE A 42 -4.73 -0.59 -6.59
CA ILE A 42 -4.45 -0.09 -7.93
C ILE A 42 -5.56 0.87 -8.30
N PHE A 43 -5.19 2.03 -8.82
CA PHE A 43 -6.09 3.12 -9.18
C PHE A 43 -5.78 3.60 -10.58
N ILE A 44 -6.83 3.85 -11.35
CA ILE A 44 -6.77 4.72 -12.52
C ILE A 44 -7.27 6.09 -12.08
N VAL A 45 -6.43 7.09 -12.25
CA VAL A 45 -6.72 8.49 -11.92
C VAL A 45 -6.68 9.27 -13.22
N GLY A 46 -7.71 10.06 -13.51
CA GLY A 46 -7.81 10.78 -14.77
C GLY A 46 -9.16 11.43 -14.92
N VAL A 47 -9.79 11.27 -16.07
CA VAL A 47 -11.16 11.71 -16.29
C VAL A 47 -12.14 10.90 -15.41
N PRO A 48 -13.22 11.49 -14.88
CA PRO A 48 -14.15 10.78 -13.99
C PRO A 48 -14.76 9.51 -14.59
N ALA A 49 -14.87 9.44 -15.92
CA ALA A 49 -15.38 8.25 -16.62
C ALA A 49 -14.42 7.05 -16.56
N ASP A 50 -13.12 7.30 -16.41
CA ASP A 50 -12.06 6.27 -16.42
C ASP A 50 -11.58 5.93 -14.99
N GLU A 51 -12.06 6.66 -13.97
CA GLU A 51 -11.65 6.41 -12.59
C GLU A 51 -12.04 5.01 -12.12
N ALA A 52 -11.03 4.24 -11.73
CA ALA A 52 -11.21 2.86 -11.28
C ALA A 52 -10.33 2.55 -10.08
N LYS A 53 -10.82 1.65 -9.22
CA LYS A 53 -10.07 1.14 -8.07
C LYS A 53 -10.17 -0.38 -8.02
N ARG A 54 -9.04 -1.05 -7.83
CA ARG A 54 -8.93 -2.49 -7.56
C ARG A 54 -8.02 -2.73 -6.38
N LYS A 55 -8.18 -3.88 -5.75
CA LYS A 55 -7.37 -4.32 -4.62
C LYS A 55 -7.03 -5.80 -4.84
N THR A 56 -5.79 -6.17 -4.58
CA THR A 56 -5.35 -7.57 -4.61
C THR A 56 -5.83 -8.33 -3.38
N LYS A 57 -5.64 -9.65 -3.42
CA LYS A 57 -5.71 -10.53 -2.26
C LYS A 57 -4.71 -10.09 -1.19
N VAL A 58 -5.02 -10.46 0.03
CA VAL A 58 -4.13 -10.26 1.18
C VAL A 58 -3.13 -11.40 1.22
N ILE A 59 -1.84 -11.05 1.32
CA ILE A 59 -0.76 -12.01 1.58
C ILE A 59 -0.32 -11.82 3.02
N GLU A 60 -0.27 -12.91 3.78
CA GLU A 60 0.13 -12.89 5.19
C GLU A 60 1.61 -13.28 5.32
N ASP A 61 2.35 -12.49 6.10
CA ASP A 61 3.69 -12.79 6.61
C ASP A 61 4.75 -13.17 5.56
N ASP A 62 4.73 -12.49 4.40
CA ASP A 62 5.73 -12.67 3.34
C ASP A 62 6.52 -11.38 3.08
N TRP A 63 7.85 -11.50 2.99
CA TRP A 63 8.77 -10.40 2.66
C TRP A 63 8.84 -10.13 1.15
N VAL A 64 8.55 -11.13 0.31
CA VAL A 64 8.53 -11.04 -1.15
C VAL A 64 7.14 -11.45 -1.65
N PRO A 65 6.09 -10.68 -1.33
CA PRO A 65 4.72 -11.04 -1.65
C PRO A 65 4.52 -11.20 -3.17
N VAL A 66 3.99 -12.35 -3.58
CA VAL A 66 3.62 -12.65 -4.96
C VAL A 66 2.09 -12.72 -5.06
N TRP A 67 1.48 -11.74 -5.72
CA TRP A 67 0.03 -11.68 -5.88
C TRP A 67 -0.48 -12.46 -7.09
N ASP A 68 0.25 -12.48 -8.20
CA ASP A 68 -0.14 -13.13 -9.47
C ASP A 68 -1.60 -12.85 -9.90
N GLU A 69 -2.01 -11.59 -9.75
CA GLU A 69 -3.33 -11.10 -10.14
C GLU A 69 -3.21 -10.10 -11.29
N ALA A 70 -4.03 -10.30 -12.33
CA ALA A 70 -4.15 -9.39 -13.46
C ALA A 70 -5.42 -8.56 -13.34
N PHE A 71 -5.34 -7.30 -13.74
CA PHE A 71 -6.46 -6.37 -13.75
C PHE A 71 -6.51 -5.66 -15.10
N ALA A 72 -7.69 -5.65 -15.72
CA ALA A 72 -7.96 -4.89 -16.92
C ALA A 72 -8.74 -3.61 -16.57
N PHE A 73 -8.32 -2.51 -17.18
CA PHE A 73 -8.94 -1.20 -16.99
C PHE A 73 -9.24 -0.60 -18.37
N PRO A 74 -10.51 -0.51 -18.79
CA PRO A 74 -10.84 0.26 -19.97
C PRO A 74 -10.58 1.75 -19.68
N SER A 75 -9.95 2.45 -20.61
CA SER A 75 -9.74 3.89 -20.53
C SER A 75 -10.12 4.52 -21.87
N THR A 76 -10.90 5.59 -21.80
CA THR A 76 -11.37 6.34 -22.97
C THR A 76 -10.35 7.39 -23.40
N LEU A 77 -9.62 7.98 -22.45
CA LEU A 77 -8.62 9.02 -22.68
C LEU A 77 -7.32 8.68 -21.92
N PRO A 78 -6.56 7.66 -22.39
CA PRO A 78 -5.35 7.20 -21.71
C PRO A 78 -4.29 8.30 -21.58
N GLU A 79 -4.30 9.30 -22.45
CA GLU A 79 -3.39 10.45 -22.43
C GLU A 79 -3.57 11.38 -21.22
N LEU A 80 -4.73 11.33 -20.56
CA LEU A 80 -5.02 12.05 -19.32
C LEU A 80 -5.02 11.15 -18.08
N ALA A 81 -4.67 9.88 -18.24
CA ALA A 81 -4.76 8.88 -17.19
C ALA A 81 -3.40 8.53 -16.55
N LEU A 82 -3.43 8.33 -15.24
CA LEU A 82 -2.33 7.91 -14.40
C LEU A 82 -2.69 6.58 -13.73
N LEU A 83 -1.79 5.62 -13.79
CA LEU A 83 -1.80 4.40 -12.99
C LEU A 83 -1.15 4.69 -11.64
N ARG A 84 -1.94 4.72 -10.57
CA ARG A 84 -1.45 4.84 -9.19
C ARG A 84 -1.53 3.49 -8.49
N ILE A 85 -0.44 3.08 -7.86
CA ILE A 85 -0.36 1.85 -7.09
C ILE A 85 0.09 2.19 -5.68
N GLU A 86 -0.60 1.64 -4.69
CA GLU A 86 -0.28 1.79 -3.28
C GLU A 86 -0.13 0.43 -2.61
N VAL A 87 0.96 0.26 -1.87
CA VAL A 87 1.19 -0.91 -1.02
C VAL A 87 0.76 -0.56 0.40
N TRP A 88 -0.08 -1.40 0.96
CA TRP A 88 -0.58 -1.27 2.32
C TRP A 88 -0.23 -2.50 3.14
N GLU A 89 0.19 -2.24 4.37
CA GLU A 89 0.53 -3.21 5.39
C GLU A 89 -0.45 -3.08 6.55
N TYR A 90 -1.15 -4.17 6.86
CA TYR A 90 -2.19 -4.23 7.87
C TYR A 90 -1.67 -4.99 9.07
N ASP A 91 -1.81 -4.39 10.25
CA ASP A 91 -1.59 -5.00 11.55
C ASP A 91 -2.92 -4.93 12.33
N MET A 92 -3.28 -6.00 13.04
CA MET A 92 -4.53 -6.09 13.80
C MET A 92 -4.62 -5.07 14.95
N HIS A 93 -3.51 -4.47 15.36
CA HIS A 93 -3.45 -3.55 16.51
C HIS A 93 -3.05 -2.12 16.18
N VAL A 94 -2.68 -1.85 14.92
CA VAL A 94 -2.22 -0.53 14.47
C VAL A 94 -3.04 -0.13 13.24
N LYS A 95 -3.33 1.17 13.11
CA LYS A 95 -3.95 1.73 11.89
C LYS A 95 -3.15 1.30 10.66
N ASP A 96 -3.82 0.94 9.57
CA ASP A 96 -3.21 0.53 8.31
C ASP A 96 -1.95 1.36 7.97
N ASN A 97 -0.82 0.67 7.87
CA ASN A 97 0.46 1.27 7.56
C ASN A 97 0.61 1.34 6.05
N PHE A 98 0.86 2.54 5.56
CA PHE A 98 1.25 2.75 4.17
C PHE A 98 2.70 2.31 4.01
N ALA A 99 2.94 1.38 3.09
CA ALA A 99 4.28 0.84 2.83
C ALA A 99 4.95 1.57 1.65
N GLY A 100 4.19 2.00 0.64
CA GLY A 100 4.73 2.78 -0.46
C GLY A 100 3.69 3.11 -1.53
N GLN A 101 4.05 4.02 -2.43
CA GLN A 101 3.29 4.34 -3.62
C GLN A 101 4.16 4.48 -4.86
N THR A 102 3.50 4.43 -6.01
CA THR A 102 4.06 4.85 -7.29
C THR A 102 2.91 5.34 -8.17
N CYS A 103 3.20 6.30 -9.05
CA CYS A 103 2.25 6.88 -9.99
C CYS A 103 2.94 6.96 -11.34
N LEU A 104 2.34 6.35 -12.36
CA LEU A 104 2.90 6.20 -13.69
C LEU A 104 1.90 6.71 -14.73
N PRO A 105 2.28 7.60 -15.66
CA PRO A 105 1.42 7.97 -16.77
C PRO A 105 1.13 6.76 -17.66
N ILE A 106 -0.14 6.51 -17.97
CA ILE A 106 -0.54 5.37 -18.82
C ILE A 106 0.17 5.41 -20.20
N PRO A 107 0.33 6.56 -20.88
CA PRO A 107 1.00 6.62 -22.19
C PRO A 107 2.48 6.26 -22.15
N GLU A 108 3.11 6.33 -20.98
CA GLU A 108 4.53 6.01 -20.79
C GLU A 108 4.75 4.54 -20.40
N LEU A 109 3.67 3.78 -20.14
CA LEU A 109 3.77 2.38 -19.79
C LEU A 109 4.21 1.57 -21.01
N LYS A 110 5.36 0.90 -20.87
CA LYS A 110 5.87 -0.03 -21.87
C LYS A 110 5.41 -1.45 -21.55
N SER A 111 4.70 -2.09 -22.48
CA SER A 111 4.28 -3.48 -22.37
C SER A 111 5.43 -4.43 -22.03
N GLY A 112 5.11 -5.54 -21.36
CA GLY A 112 6.04 -6.53 -20.86
C GLY A 112 6.33 -6.40 -19.36
N ILE A 113 7.33 -7.16 -18.90
CA ILE A 113 7.76 -7.18 -17.50
C ILE A 113 8.59 -5.93 -17.18
N ARG A 114 8.22 -5.23 -16.10
CA ARG A 114 8.86 -3.99 -15.63
C ARG A 114 9.05 -4.02 -14.11
N SER A 115 10.19 -3.50 -13.68
CA SER A 115 10.45 -3.20 -12.27
C SER A 115 10.01 -1.76 -11.99
N VAL A 116 9.00 -1.59 -11.13
CA VAL A 116 8.43 -0.30 -10.78
C VAL A 116 8.96 0.15 -9.43
N PRO A 117 9.71 1.26 -9.33
CA PRO A 117 10.23 1.74 -8.06
C PRO A 117 9.12 2.26 -7.16
N MET A 118 9.27 2.05 -5.85
CA MET A 118 8.34 2.54 -4.83
C MET A 118 8.86 3.80 -4.14
N HIS A 119 7.93 4.63 -3.70
CA HIS A 119 8.18 5.90 -3.01
C HIS A 119 7.43 5.96 -1.68
N ASP A 120 7.94 6.74 -0.73
CA ASP A 120 7.26 7.00 0.53
C ASP A 120 6.07 7.98 0.37
N LYS A 121 5.43 8.34 1.48
CA LYS A 121 4.30 9.29 1.49
C LYS A 121 4.68 10.69 0.99
N LYS A 122 5.96 11.06 1.08
CA LYS A 122 6.50 12.35 0.65
C LYS A 122 6.98 12.31 -0.80
N GLY A 123 6.90 11.15 -1.46
CA GLY A 123 7.39 10.95 -2.82
C GLY A 123 8.90 10.67 -2.89
N VAL A 124 9.57 10.40 -1.77
CA VAL A 124 10.99 10.04 -1.75
C VAL A 124 11.13 8.58 -2.16
N LYS A 125 11.96 8.33 -3.18
CA LYS A 125 12.21 6.98 -3.70
C LYS A 125 12.90 6.10 -2.65
N TYR A 126 12.39 4.89 -2.45
CA TYR A 126 13.08 3.87 -1.67
C TYR A 126 14.26 3.30 -2.44
N ARG A 127 15.36 3.02 -1.73
CA ARG A 127 16.63 2.59 -2.36
C ARG A 127 16.50 1.26 -3.12
N ASN A 128 15.87 0.27 -2.49
CA ASN A 128 15.83 -1.12 -2.96
C ASN A 128 14.41 -1.72 -2.91
N VAL A 129 13.37 -0.89 -3.02
CA VAL A 129 11.98 -1.35 -2.97
C VAL A 129 11.31 -1.07 -4.31
N GLY A 130 10.77 -2.12 -4.91
CA GLY A 130 10.07 -2.05 -6.19
C GLY A 130 9.07 -3.19 -6.33
N LEU A 131 8.14 -3.05 -7.27
CA LEU A 131 7.21 -4.07 -7.68
C LEU A 131 7.61 -4.61 -9.05
N LEU A 132 7.61 -5.93 -9.22
CA LEU A 132 7.72 -6.54 -10.53
C LEU A 132 6.31 -6.68 -11.10
N MET A 133 6.04 -6.04 -12.23
CA MET A 133 4.72 -6.01 -12.84
C MET A 133 4.81 -6.32 -14.33
N PHE A 134 3.79 -7.01 -14.85
CA PHE A 134 3.60 -7.15 -16.28
C PHE A 134 2.57 -6.13 -16.74
N PHE A 135 2.88 -5.38 -17.79
CA PHE A 135 1.97 -4.43 -18.41
C PHE A 135 1.61 -4.90 -19.80
N GLU A 136 0.35 -4.73 -20.16
CA GLU A 136 -0.17 -4.98 -21.50
C GLU A 136 -1.15 -3.87 -21.83
N THR A 137 -0.95 -3.26 -22.99
CA THR A 137 -1.78 -2.18 -23.52
C THR A 137 -2.31 -2.64 -24.86
N GLU A 138 -3.63 -2.63 -25.01
CA GLU A 138 -4.30 -2.94 -26.27
C GLU A 138 -5.01 -1.68 -26.76
N ASP A 139 -4.66 -1.23 -27.96
CA ASP A 139 -5.35 -0.14 -28.62
C ASP A 139 -6.65 -0.68 -29.24
N VAL A 140 -7.78 -0.30 -28.66
CA VAL A 140 -9.08 -0.56 -29.29
C VAL A 140 -9.33 0.57 -30.29
N GLU A 141 -9.03 0.32 -31.57
CA GLU A 141 -9.41 1.24 -32.64
C GLU A 141 -10.94 1.37 -32.68
N LEU A 142 -11.46 2.46 -32.11
CA LEU A 142 -12.84 2.85 -32.37
C LEU A 142 -12.95 3.20 -33.85
N PRO A 143 -13.95 2.68 -34.60
CA PRO A 143 -14.14 3.06 -35.98
C PRO A 143 -14.36 4.57 -36.03
N ILE A 144 -13.37 5.27 -36.57
CA ILE A 144 -13.38 6.72 -36.71
C ILE A 144 -14.51 7.03 -37.68
N HIS A 145 -15.66 7.47 -37.16
CA HIS A 145 -16.70 8.06 -38.00
C HIS A 145 -16.10 9.35 -38.55
N HIS A 146 -15.60 9.26 -39.79
CA HIS A 146 -15.02 10.35 -40.56
C HIS A 146 -16.12 11.33 -41.02
N ASP A 147 -17.01 11.74 -40.13
CA ASP A 147 -18.01 12.78 -40.43
C ASP A 147 -17.47 14.14 -40.00
N ARG A 148 -16.73 14.72 -40.97
CA ARG A 148 -16.64 16.15 -41.31
C ARG A 148 -17.32 17.11 -40.32
N ILE A 149 -16.55 18.06 -39.78
CA ILE A 149 -16.79 19.51 -39.96
C ILE A 149 -15.42 20.23 -39.99
N HIS A 150 -14.84 20.39 -41.18
CA HIS A 150 -14.12 21.63 -41.47
C HIS A 150 -15.20 22.64 -41.79
N HIS A 151 -15.46 23.65 -40.95
CA HIS A 151 -16.10 24.92 -41.37
C HIS A 151 -15.53 26.06 -40.53
N PHE A 152 -14.77 26.91 -41.25
CA PHE A 152 -14.33 28.29 -41.03
C PHE A 152 -13.55 28.63 -39.75
#